data_AF-A0AAV4ZZM6-F1
#
_entry.id   AF-A0AAV4ZZM6-F1
#
_cell.length_a   1.000
_cell.length_b   1.000
_cell.length_c   1.000
_cell.angle_alpha   90.00
_cell.angle_beta   90.00
_cell.angle_gamma   90.00
#
_symmetry.space_group_name_H-M   'P 1'
#
loop_
_entity.id
_entity.type
_entity.pdbx_description
1 polymer ?
#
loop_
_entity_poly.entity_id
_entity_poly.type
_entity_poly.pdbx_seq_one_letter_code
_entity_poly.pdbx_strand_id
1 'polypeptide(L)'
;MSTNPIVTTYLALSHSSSKSNINNALQCIIDNRETLVQTLIDDVKDGNGRISSKETALALVALKTIGRHPTSSKIIIQSEVLLGIGTGAREQNTEAASEALRCIANALLLIESGRDSLINLQGGDAFSQTPFIPKLVEELRIVDTLGQKCDFLMTSLLSGHAMAKDAMVDLLKFIFNVLLQYPRMTESEHKGDKTSTKVMGELWNDNLTKLFNGLPPTFPCPLAPPLNHVIHALINIPVAPLVTQWLSPASTPTSIHSTSSRPPPADKFHKALSALATTVATTGRRSISSSRSSSPAARSPPSTPRDTVQHAWDLFDLTTAHYVPGDPDDTLVRQSCKQDGIDLDETLTPLVALLARLADGSNGARVRMKEWLLPAHLDRTSPLEQREDLLGRCLRLMSCVHFPRCKDAVGELLFTICESDASVLAGQVGYGNCAGFLFNKGIMAPPAGLTDAEGEAINPITGIRNKPQESNEIEMTEEEKEREAEKLFVLFDRLEKKGMAINPVRRAQ
;
A
#
# COMPACT_ATOMS: atom_id res chain seq x y z
N MET A 1 -19.27 49.70 -19.04
CA MET A 1 -19.33 48.21 -19.09
C MET A 1 -20.50 47.85 -19.98
N SER A 2 -20.26 47.44 -21.23
CA SER A 2 -21.30 46.90 -22.10
C SER A 2 -21.69 45.53 -21.54
N THR A 3 -22.96 45.34 -21.20
CA THR A 3 -23.47 44.05 -20.75
C THR A 3 -23.38 43.06 -21.92
N ASN A 4 -22.78 41.90 -21.69
CA ASN A 4 -22.64 40.84 -22.69
C ASN A 4 -24.01 40.61 -23.37
N PRO A 5 -24.12 40.65 -24.71
CA PRO A 5 -25.40 40.55 -25.41
C PRO A 5 -26.15 39.25 -25.10
N ILE A 6 -25.44 38.17 -24.78
CA ILE A 6 -26.02 36.89 -24.33
C ILE A 6 -26.67 37.04 -22.96
N VAL A 7 -25.97 37.69 -22.02
CA VAL A 7 -26.48 37.98 -20.66
C VAL A 7 -27.67 38.94 -20.74
N THR A 8 -27.60 39.92 -21.64
CA THR A 8 -28.70 40.86 -21.91
C THR A 8 -29.93 40.14 -22.46
N THR A 9 -29.74 39.17 -23.36
CA THR A 9 -30.83 38.36 -23.94
C THR A 9 -31.51 37.47 -22.88
N TYR A 10 -30.74 36.90 -21.96
CA TYR A 10 -31.30 36.09 -20.86
C TYR A 10 -31.99 36.94 -19.79
N LEU A 11 -31.41 38.09 -19.41
CA LEU A 11 -31.99 39.02 -18.45
C LEU A 11 -33.27 39.69 -18.96
N ALA A 12 -33.49 39.69 -20.28
CA ALA A 12 -34.73 40.17 -20.91
C ALA A 12 -35.89 39.15 -20.81
N LEU A 13 -35.63 37.92 -20.35
CA LEU A 13 -36.69 36.91 -20.14
C LEU A 13 -37.55 37.25 -18.92
N SER A 14 -38.83 36.93 -19.01
CA SER A 14 -39.84 37.10 -17.97
C SER A 14 -40.74 35.86 -17.85
N HIS A 15 -41.55 35.78 -16.80
CA HIS A 15 -42.53 34.69 -16.61
C HIS A 15 -43.60 34.59 -17.72
N SER A 16 -43.73 35.61 -18.57
CA SER A 16 -44.63 35.63 -19.74
C SER A 16 -43.92 35.32 -21.06
N SER A 17 -42.61 35.06 -21.03
CA SER A 17 -41.82 34.76 -22.24
C SER A 17 -42.22 33.42 -22.85
N SER A 18 -42.31 33.37 -24.18
CA SER A 18 -42.68 32.15 -24.89
C SER A 18 -41.65 31.04 -24.70
N LYS A 19 -42.10 29.78 -24.73
CA LYS A 19 -41.22 28.60 -24.60
C LYS A 19 -40.12 28.57 -25.68
N SER A 20 -40.44 29.07 -26.88
CA SER A 20 -39.49 29.27 -27.98
C SER A 20 -38.40 30.27 -27.62
N ASN A 21 -38.76 31.42 -27.04
CA ASN A 21 -37.80 32.48 -26.71
C ASN A 21 -36.88 32.05 -25.56
N ILE A 22 -37.43 31.34 -24.57
CA ILE A 22 -36.65 30.75 -23.47
C ILE A 22 -35.66 29.72 -24.03
N ASN A 23 -36.12 28.79 -24.88
CA ASN A 23 -35.23 27.80 -25.50
C ASN A 23 -34.15 28.46 -26.37
N ASN A 24 -34.49 29.47 -27.17
CA ASN A 24 -33.51 30.18 -28.01
C ASN A 24 -32.47 30.94 -27.17
N ALA A 25 -32.88 31.60 -26.08
CA ALA A 25 -31.96 32.28 -25.18
C ALA A 25 -31.04 31.29 -24.45
N LEU A 26 -31.58 30.16 -23.99
CA LEU A 26 -30.80 29.07 -23.38
C LEU A 26 -29.85 28.41 -24.39
N GLN A 27 -30.30 28.15 -25.61
CA GLN A 27 -29.48 27.57 -26.67
C GLN A 27 -28.36 28.54 -27.10
N CYS A 28 -28.63 29.84 -27.16
CA CYS A 28 -27.61 30.86 -27.43
C CYS A 28 -26.51 30.89 -26.33
N ILE A 29 -26.85 30.61 -25.07
CA ILE A 29 -25.85 30.44 -24.00
C ILE A 29 -25.01 29.18 -24.21
N ILE A 30 -25.60 28.11 -24.75
CA ILE A 30 -24.93 26.83 -25.03
C ILE A 30 -24.02 26.96 -26.25
N ASP A 31 -24.52 27.47 -27.38
CA ASP A 31 -23.79 27.55 -28.65
C ASP A 31 -22.59 28.51 -28.57
N ASN A 32 -22.72 29.63 -27.86
CA ASN A 32 -21.61 30.56 -27.66
C ASN A 32 -20.52 30.02 -26.72
N ARG A 33 -20.79 28.93 -25.97
CA ARG A 33 -19.81 28.31 -25.08
C ARG A 33 -18.66 27.68 -25.88
N GLU A 34 -18.98 26.99 -26.97
CA GLU A 34 -17.98 26.35 -27.83
C GLU A 34 -17.10 27.38 -28.52
N THR A 35 -17.73 28.42 -29.10
CA THR A 35 -17.03 29.55 -29.72
C THR A 35 -16.11 30.26 -28.73
N LEU A 36 -16.59 30.50 -27.49
CA LEU A 36 -15.79 31.10 -26.44
C LEU A 36 -14.60 30.22 -26.03
N VAL A 37 -14.80 28.91 -25.92
CA VAL A 37 -13.73 27.95 -25.61
C VAL A 37 -12.67 27.97 -26.70
N GLN A 38 -13.05 27.87 -27.97
CA GLN A 38 -12.10 27.93 -29.09
C GLN A 38 -11.34 29.25 -29.12
N THR A 39 -12.04 30.37 -28.95
CA THR A 39 -11.46 31.72 -28.90
C THR A 39 -10.40 31.86 -27.80
N LEU A 40 -10.69 31.34 -26.60
CA LEU A 40 -9.75 31.34 -25.47
C LEU A 40 -8.55 30.43 -25.72
N ILE A 41 -8.76 29.29 -26.38
CA ILE A 41 -7.68 28.37 -26.75
C ILE A 41 -6.72 29.05 -27.72
N ASP A 42 -7.24 29.66 -28.79
CA ASP A 42 -6.43 30.36 -29.79
C ASP A 42 -5.62 31.48 -29.14
N ASP A 43 -6.23 32.24 -28.23
CA ASP A 43 -5.57 33.31 -27.49
C ASP A 43 -4.44 32.81 -26.56
N VAL A 44 -4.54 31.59 -26.04
CA VAL A 44 -3.50 30.96 -25.20
C VAL A 44 -2.40 30.30 -26.02
N LYS A 45 -2.72 29.72 -27.18
CA LYS A 45 -1.77 28.98 -28.05
C LYS A 45 -0.72 29.88 -28.68
N ASP A 46 -1.16 31.00 -29.25
CA ASP A 46 -0.32 31.73 -30.22
C ASP A 46 0.60 32.77 -29.57
N GLY A 47 0.43 33.09 -28.28
CA GLY A 47 1.18 34.13 -27.57
C GLY A 47 1.02 35.57 -28.13
N ASN A 48 0.45 35.70 -29.32
CA ASN A 48 0.10 36.89 -30.08
C ASN A 48 -1.42 37.13 -30.10
N GLY A 49 -2.15 36.45 -29.22
CA GLY A 49 -3.60 36.56 -29.09
C GLY A 49 -4.06 37.86 -28.42
N ARG A 50 -5.36 37.92 -28.12
CA ARG A 50 -5.97 39.11 -27.48
C ARG A 50 -5.57 39.31 -26.02
N ILE A 51 -4.90 38.33 -25.41
CA ILE A 51 -4.49 38.33 -24.01
C ILE A 51 -2.97 38.37 -23.92
N SER A 52 -2.41 39.09 -22.95
CA SER A 52 -0.97 39.07 -22.71
C SER A 52 -0.56 37.87 -21.85
N SER A 53 0.76 37.68 -21.74
CA SER A 53 1.36 36.70 -20.84
C SER A 53 0.90 36.82 -19.37
N LYS A 54 0.52 38.03 -18.94
CA LYS A 54 0.01 38.29 -17.58
C LYS A 54 -1.41 37.79 -17.37
N GLU A 55 -2.25 37.83 -18.41
CA GLU A 55 -3.65 37.37 -18.32
C GLU A 55 -3.82 35.89 -18.68
N THR A 56 -2.77 35.23 -19.19
CA THR A 56 -2.82 33.82 -19.62
C THR A 56 -3.29 32.89 -18.50
N ALA A 57 -2.81 33.08 -17.25
CA ALA A 57 -3.27 32.28 -16.11
C ALA A 57 -4.76 32.45 -15.84
N LEU A 58 -5.27 33.69 -15.92
CA LEU A 58 -6.69 33.98 -15.72
C LEU A 58 -7.56 33.38 -16.85
N ALA A 59 -7.10 33.46 -18.08
CA ALA A 59 -7.75 32.84 -19.23
C ALA A 59 -7.85 31.31 -19.05
N LEU A 60 -6.79 30.68 -18.55
CA LEU A 60 -6.78 29.25 -18.24
C LEU A 60 -7.70 28.90 -17.06
N VAL A 61 -7.86 29.76 -16.04
CA VAL A 61 -8.88 29.56 -15.00
C VAL A 61 -10.30 29.60 -15.58
N ALA A 62 -10.56 30.53 -16.52
CA ALA A 62 -11.84 30.60 -17.21
C ALA A 62 -12.07 29.33 -18.07
N LEU A 63 -11.06 28.91 -18.84
CA LEU A 63 -11.09 27.70 -19.65
C LEU A 63 -11.31 26.45 -18.80
N LYS A 64 -10.64 26.34 -17.64
CA LYS A 64 -10.85 25.25 -16.66
C LYS A 64 -12.30 25.19 -16.19
N THR A 65 -12.92 26.35 -15.95
CA THR A 65 -14.29 26.43 -15.43
C THR A 65 -15.31 26.02 -16.49
N ILE A 66 -15.16 26.51 -17.71
CA ILE A 66 -16.05 26.22 -18.85
C ILE A 66 -15.80 24.79 -19.38
N GLY A 67 -14.56 24.32 -19.28
CA GLY A 67 -14.08 22.99 -19.67
C GLY A 67 -14.55 21.84 -18.78
N ARG A 68 -15.30 22.12 -17.70
CA ARG A 68 -16.00 21.09 -16.89
C ARG A 68 -17.26 20.55 -17.56
N HIS A 69 -17.63 21.08 -18.72
CA HIS A 69 -18.75 20.60 -19.52
C HIS A 69 -18.27 19.67 -20.64
N PRO A 70 -18.87 18.49 -20.85
CA PRO A 70 -18.40 17.51 -21.84
C PRO A 70 -18.17 18.08 -23.24
N THR A 71 -19.08 18.93 -23.74
CA THR A 71 -18.95 19.53 -25.07
C THR A 71 -17.74 20.45 -25.19
N SER A 72 -17.44 21.24 -24.15
CA SER A 72 -16.23 22.07 -24.09
C SER A 72 -14.97 21.21 -23.99
N SER A 73 -15.01 20.14 -23.18
CA SER A 73 -13.88 19.21 -23.01
C SER A 73 -13.51 18.50 -24.31
N LYS A 74 -14.49 18.21 -25.19
CA LYS A 74 -14.24 17.63 -26.52
C LYS A 74 -13.37 18.52 -27.41
N ILE A 75 -13.44 19.84 -27.25
CA ILE A 75 -12.58 20.79 -27.94
C ILE A 75 -11.18 20.76 -27.33
N ILE A 76 -11.09 20.77 -25.99
CA ILE A 76 -9.82 20.78 -25.24
C ILE A 76 -8.95 19.55 -25.53
N ILE A 77 -9.55 18.38 -25.75
CA ILE A 77 -8.83 17.10 -25.97
C ILE A 77 -8.33 16.89 -27.40
N GLN A 78 -8.54 17.84 -28.31
CA GLN A 78 -7.95 17.80 -29.65
C GLN A 78 -6.41 17.88 -29.55
N SER A 79 -5.70 17.12 -30.38
CA SER A 79 -4.25 16.99 -30.28
C SER A 79 -3.50 18.32 -30.42
N GLU A 80 -3.85 19.16 -31.42
CA GLU A 80 -3.26 20.50 -31.50
C GLU A 80 -3.57 21.39 -30.30
N VAL A 81 -4.71 21.16 -29.63
CA VAL A 81 -5.16 21.93 -28.47
C VAL A 81 -4.38 21.57 -27.22
N LEU A 82 -4.25 20.28 -26.93
CA LEU A 82 -3.46 19.79 -25.81
C LEU A 82 -1.99 20.24 -25.92
N LEU A 83 -1.39 20.11 -27.11
CA LEU A 83 -0.01 20.53 -27.33
C LEU A 83 0.13 22.04 -27.13
N GLY A 84 -0.71 22.84 -27.79
CA GLY A 84 -0.60 24.30 -27.75
C GLY A 84 -0.90 24.90 -26.38
N ILE A 85 -1.88 24.39 -25.63
CA ILE A 85 -2.12 24.80 -24.24
C ILE A 85 -0.93 24.39 -23.36
N GLY A 86 -0.39 23.18 -23.54
CA GLY A 86 0.73 22.67 -22.76
C GLY A 86 2.04 23.43 -22.98
N THR A 87 2.42 23.68 -24.23
CA THR A 87 3.65 24.43 -24.58
C THR A 87 3.49 25.91 -24.28
N GLY A 88 2.39 26.52 -24.75
CA GLY A 88 2.13 27.94 -24.58
C GLY A 88 2.07 28.35 -23.10
N ALA A 89 1.39 27.58 -22.25
CA ALA A 89 1.32 27.92 -20.83
C ALA A 89 2.65 27.69 -20.08
N ARG A 90 3.44 26.69 -20.48
CA ARG A 90 4.74 26.39 -19.86
C ARG A 90 5.78 27.47 -20.11
N GLU A 91 5.77 28.07 -21.30
CA GLU A 91 6.73 29.12 -21.69
C GLU A 91 6.48 30.46 -20.99
N GLN A 92 5.26 30.69 -20.50
CA GLN A 92 4.87 31.95 -19.88
C GLN A 92 5.26 32.03 -18.40
N ASN A 93 4.68 31.19 -17.54
CA ASN A 93 4.98 31.13 -16.11
C ASN A 93 4.43 29.85 -15.44
N THR A 94 4.84 29.61 -14.20
CA THR A 94 4.45 28.42 -13.42
C THR A 94 2.96 28.38 -13.05
N GLU A 95 2.31 29.53 -12.87
CA GLU A 95 0.89 29.61 -12.54
C GLU A 95 0.02 29.21 -13.74
N ALA A 96 0.32 29.76 -14.92
CA ALA A 96 -0.30 29.40 -16.18
C ALA A 96 -0.09 27.91 -16.49
N ALA A 97 1.14 27.39 -16.35
CA ALA A 97 1.41 25.97 -16.53
C ALA A 97 0.56 25.09 -15.61
N SER A 98 0.40 25.48 -14.33
CA SER A 98 -0.42 24.73 -13.38
C SER A 98 -1.91 24.75 -13.75
N GLU A 99 -2.44 25.89 -14.20
CA GLU A 99 -3.83 25.99 -14.65
C GLU A 99 -4.09 25.25 -15.96
N ALA A 100 -3.13 25.26 -16.89
CA ALA A 100 -3.17 24.46 -18.11
C ALA A 100 -3.26 22.96 -17.79
N LEU A 101 -2.40 22.46 -16.89
CA LEU A 101 -2.44 21.06 -16.46
C LEU A 101 -3.79 20.69 -15.82
N ARG A 102 -4.39 21.60 -15.03
CA ARG A 102 -5.74 21.40 -14.46
C ARG A 102 -6.82 21.35 -15.54
N CYS A 103 -6.74 22.19 -16.59
CA CYS A 103 -7.65 22.16 -17.72
C CYS A 103 -7.59 20.80 -18.43
N ILE A 104 -6.37 20.36 -18.77
CA ILE A 104 -6.11 19.11 -19.46
C ILE A 104 -6.59 17.92 -18.62
N ALA A 105 -6.22 17.86 -17.34
CA ALA A 105 -6.61 16.78 -16.44
C ALA A 105 -8.15 16.64 -16.32
N ASN A 106 -8.87 17.75 -16.17
CA ASN A 106 -10.34 17.73 -16.12
C ASN A 106 -10.94 17.23 -17.43
N ALA A 107 -10.40 17.65 -18.58
CA ALA A 107 -10.90 17.24 -19.88
C ALA A 107 -10.67 15.74 -20.15
N LEU A 108 -9.49 15.21 -19.78
CA LEU A 108 -9.15 13.78 -19.89
C LEU A 108 -9.96 12.88 -18.95
N LEU A 109 -10.36 13.41 -17.80
CA LEU A 109 -11.25 12.71 -16.87
C LEU A 109 -12.67 12.60 -17.44
N LEU A 110 -13.16 13.67 -18.10
CA LEU A 110 -14.51 13.73 -18.65
C LEU A 110 -14.66 13.03 -20.00
N ILE A 111 -13.63 13.07 -20.85
CA ILE A 111 -13.68 12.56 -22.22
C ILE A 111 -12.62 11.46 -22.39
N GLU A 112 -13.08 10.22 -22.41
CA GLU A 112 -12.21 9.04 -22.51
C GLU A 112 -11.37 9.01 -23.79
N SER A 113 -11.96 9.36 -24.94
CA SER A 113 -11.25 9.44 -26.23
C SER A 113 -10.10 10.45 -26.23
N GLY A 114 -10.10 11.41 -25.29
CA GLY A 114 -9.00 12.35 -25.13
C GLY A 114 -7.70 11.71 -24.62
N ARG A 115 -7.78 10.56 -23.96
CA ARG A 115 -6.60 9.82 -23.48
C ARG A 115 -5.78 9.28 -24.65
N ASP A 116 -6.45 8.80 -25.70
CA ASP A 116 -5.80 8.38 -26.94
C ASP A 116 -5.16 9.58 -27.65
N SER A 117 -5.87 10.72 -27.73
CA SER A 117 -5.32 11.96 -28.28
C SER A 117 -4.05 12.40 -27.58
N LEU A 118 -3.99 12.28 -26.24
CA LEU A 118 -2.82 12.61 -25.42
C LEU A 118 -1.63 11.70 -25.74
N ILE A 119 -1.87 10.39 -25.83
CA ILE A 119 -0.83 9.40 -26.16
C ILE A 119 -0.24 9.68 -27.56
N ASN A 120 -1.09 10.13 -28.49
CA ASN A 120 -0.72 10.40 -29.89
C ASN A 120 -0.06 11.77 -30.13
N LEU A 121 0.12 12.62 -29.10
CA LEU A 121 0.66 13.99 -29.25
C LEU A 121 2.10 14.07 -29.79
N GLN A 122 2.87 12.99 -29.73
CA GLN A 122 4.25 12.97 -30.20
C GLN A 122 4.48 11.95 -31.30
N GLY A 123 3.79 12.14 -32.43
CA GLY A 123 4.14 11.55 -33.72
C GLY A 123 3.20 10.44 -34.17
N GLY A 124 2.41 10.74 -35.19
CA GLY A 124 1.80 9.72 -36.03
C GLY A 124 2.88 8.90 -36.73
N ASP A 125 2.58 7.63 -36.93
CA ASP A 125 3.19 6.66 -37.85
C ASP A 125 4.51 5.97 -37.45
N ALA A 126 5.43 6.58 -36.70
CA ALA A 126 6.61 5.86 -36.16
C ALA A 126 6.41 5.27 -34.76
N PHE A 127 5.41 5.77 -34.03
CA PHE A 127 5.14 5.48 -32.62
C PHE A 127 4.05 4.42 -32.40
N SER A 128 3.65 3.72 -33.46
CA SER A 128 2.54 2.76 -33.46
C SER A 128 2.90 1.36 -32.97
N GLN A 129 4.20 1.05 -32.79
CA GLN A 129 4.63 -0.31 -32.47
C GLN A 129 4.92 -0.57 -30.98
N THR A 130 5.36 0.43 -30.21
CA THR A 130 5.73 0.27 -28.78
C THR A 130 4.69 0.93 -27.86
N PRO A 131 4.15 0.22 -26.86
CA PRO A 131 3.22 0.81 -25.89
C PRO A 131 3.82 2.02 -25.14
N PHE A 132 2.96 2.96 -24.71
CA PHE A 132 3.38 4.24 -24.09
C PHE A 132 4.26 4.08 -22.84
N ILE A 133 3.95 3.10 -21.98
CA ILE A 133 4.67 2.88 -20.71
C ILE A 133 6.12 2.39 -20.94
N PRO A 134 6.39 1.35 -21.75
CA PRO A 134 7.74 0.98 -22.18
C PRO A 134 8.55 2.16 -22.70
N LYS A 135 7.99 2.94 -23.61
CA LYS A 135 8.66 4.14 -24.15
C LYS A 135 9.00 5.16 -23.07
N LEU A 136 8.06 5.42 -22.16
CA LEU A 136 8.26 6.35 -21.05
C LEU A 136 9.42 5.91 -20.14
N VAL A 137 9.56 4.62 -19.90
CA VAL A 137 10.60 4.03 -19.06
C VAL A 137 11.94 3.93 -19.79
N GLU A 138 11.96 3.38 -21.00
CA GLU A 138 13.19 3.03 -21.73
C GLU A 138 13.77 4.21 -22.52
N GLU A 139 12.95 4.96 -23.25
CA GLU A 139 13.42 6.07 -24.10
C GLU A 139 13.46 7.39 -23.34
N LEU A 140 12.36 7.72 -22.65
CA LEU A 140 12.23 9.00 -21.94
C LEU A 140 12.87 8.98 -20.55
N ARG A 141 13.35 7.82 -20.10
CA ARG A 141 14.03 7.62 -18.80
C ARG A 141 13.26 8.26 -17.64
N ILE A 142 11.94 8.08 -17.62
CA ILE A 142 11.07 8.72 -16.61
C ILE A 142 11.49 8.35 -15.19
N VAL A 143 12.06 7.16 -15.01
CA VAL A 143 12.48 6.62 -13.71
C VAL A 143 13.50 7.52 -13.02
N ASP A 144 14.45 8.06 -13.78
CA ASP A 144 15.46 9.00 -13.27
C ASP A 144 14.79 10.29 -12.76
N THR A 145 13.81 10.79 -13.51
CA THR A 145 13.04 11.98 -13.13
C THR A 145 12.21 11.72 -11.87
N LEU A 146 11.54 10.56 -11.80
CA LEU A 146 10.71 10.20 -10.65
C LEU A 146 11.56 9.99 -9.39
N GLY A 147 12.73 9.36 -9.53
CA GLY A 147 13.72 9.24 -8.47
C GLY A 147 14.13 10.60 -7.89
N GLN A 148 14.55 11.54 -8.74
CA GLN A 148 14.90 12.90 -8.32
C GLN A 148 13.74 13.62 -7.62
N LYS A 149 12.49 13.39 -8.06
CA LYS A 149 11.30 13.96 -7.41
C LYS A 149 11.00 13.32 -6.07
N CYS A 150 11.23 12.01 -5.91
CA CYS A 150 11.16 11.34 -4.61
C CYS A 150 12.14 11.96 -3.61
N ASP A 151 13.41 12.13 -3.99
CA ASP A 151 14.44 12.71 -3.10
C ASP A 151 14.10 14.16 -2.69
N PHE A 152 13.66 14.96 -3.65
CA PHE A 152 13.21 16.33 -3.41
C PHE A 152 12.02 16.39 -2.45
N LEU A 153 10.97 15.59 -2.71
CA LEU A 153 9.77 15.58 -1.88
C LEU A 153 10.02 14.98 -0.50
N MET A 154 10.93 14.01 -0.37
CA MET A 154 11.35 13.46 0.91
C MET A 154 12.01 14.55 1.77
N THR A 155 12.91 15.32 1.17
CA THR A 155 13.55 16.46 1.85
C THR A 155 12.51 17.52 2.25
N SER A 156 11.57 17.84 1.36
CA SER A 156 10.49 18.79 1.64
C SER A 156 9.56 18.32 2.76
N LEU A 157 9.22 17.03 2.77
CA LEU A 157 8.35 16.39 3.77
C LEU A 157 9.01 16.41 5.16
N LEU A 158 10.28 15.99 5.25
CA LEU A 158 11.04 16.01 6.50
C LEU A 158 11.25 17.44 7.04
N SER A 159 11.26 18.42 6.15
CA SER A 159 11.32 19.84 6.49
C SER A 159 9.95 20.46 6.85
N GLY A 160 8.86 19.68 6.80
CA GLY A 160 7.52 20.13 7.18
C GLY A 160 6.83 21.07 6.17
N HIS A 161 7.20 21.01 4.89
CA HIS A 161 6.54 21.84 3.87
C HIS A 161 5.09 21.41 3.65
N ALA A 162 4.19 22.39 3.56
CA ALA A 162 2.80 22.15 3.21
C ALA A 162 2.69 21.44 1.85
N MET A 163 1.69 20.56 1.68
CA MET A 163 1.43 19.77 0.47
C MET A 163 2.53 18.77 0.05
N ALA A 164 3.70 18.72 0.72
CA ALA A 164 4.75 17.76 0.38
C ALA A 164 4.29 16.31 0.55
N LYS A 165 3.48 16.05 1.59
CA LYS A 165 2.83 14.76 1.82
C LYS A 165 1.91 14.38 0.66
N ASP A 166 1.00 15.27 0.28
CA ASP A 166 0.02 14.99 -0.78
C ASP A 166 0.70 14.78 -2.14
N ALA A 167 1.70 15.61 -2.45
CA ALA A 167 2.52 15.47 -3.65
C ALA A 167 3.30 14.15 -3.67
N MET A 168 3.86 13.73 -2.53
CA MET A 168 4.55 12.43 -2.42
C MET A 168 3.58 11.28 -2.66
N VAL A 169 2.38 11.35 -2.08
CA VAL A 169 1.34 10.34 -2.26
C VAL A 169 0.95 10.19 -3.72
N ASP A 170 0.68 11.30 -4.42
CA ASP A 170 0.31 11.24 -5.84
C ASP A 170 1.47 10.79 -6.74
N LEU A 171 2.70 11.18 -6.41
CA LEU A 171 3.90 10.66 -7.08
C LEU A 171 4.00 9.13 -6.91
N LEU A 172 3.80 8.61 -5.70
CA LEU A 172 3.86 7.17 -5.43
C LEU A 172 2.74 6.39 -6.12
N LYS A 173 1.53 6.95 -6.25
CA LYS A 173 0.46 6.35 -7.06
C LYS A 173 0.86 6.26 -8.54
N PHE A 174 1.52 7.29 -9.07
CA PHE A 174 2.02 7.26 -10.44
C PHE A 174 3.11 6.20 -10.60
N ILE A 175 4.08 6.16 -9.69
CA ILE A 175 5.13 5.14 -9.65
C ILE A 175 4.52 3.74 -9.61
N PHE A 176 3.55 3.49 -8.71
CA PHE A 176 2.84 2.22 -8.62
C PHE A 176 2.22 1.81 -9.95
N ASN A 177 1.54 2.72 -10.65
CA ASN A 177 0.93 2.41 -11.95
C ASN A 177 1.97 2.06 -13.02
N VAL A 178 3.12 2.75 -13.03
CA VAL A 178 4.23 2.41 -13.94
C VAL A 178 4.81 1.03 -13.59
N LEU A 179 5.03 0.76 -12.30
CA LEU A 179 5.52 -0.53 -11.79
C LEU A 179 4.59 -1.69 -12.14
N LEU A 180 3.27 -1.47 -12.08
CA LEU A 180 2.27 -2.50 -12.33
C LEU A 180 2.15 -2.86 -13.82
N GLN A 181 2.27 -1.87 -14.71
CA GLN A 181 2.01 -2.05 -16.15
C GLN A 181 3.25 -2.45 -16.95
N TYR A 182 4.42 -1.92 -16.61
CA TYR A 182 5.62 -2.15 -17.40
C TYR A 182 6.04 -3.64 -17.49
N PRO A 183 6.07 -4.44 -16.39
CA PRO A 183 6.49 -5.85 -16.46
C PRO A 183 5.56 -6.71 -17.32
N ARG A 184 4.24 -6.45 -17.29
CA ARG A 184 3.26 -7.21 -18.07
C ARG A 184 3.42 -6.98 -19.58
N MET A 185 3.90 -5.80 -19.96
CA MET A 185 4.10 -5.43 -21.37
C MET A 185 5.40 -6.04 -21.92
N THR A 186 6.47 -6.08 -21.13
CA THR A 186 7.75 -6.67 -21.57
C THR A 186 7.70 -8.19 -21.74
N GLU A 187 6.91 -8.90 -20.91
CA GLU A 187 6.69 -10.35 -21.06
C GLU A 187 5.87 -10.72 -22.31
N SER A 188 5.03 -9.80 -22.80
CA SER A 188 4.16 -10.05 -23.97
C SER A 188 4.89 -9.93 -25.31
N GLU A 189 6.02 -9.21 -25.38
CA GLU A 189 6.65 -8.88 -26.67
C GLU A 189 7.68 -9.90 -27.17
N HIS A 190 8.24 -10.80 -26.35
CA HIS A 190 9.36 -11.65 -26.79
C HIS A 190 9.31 -13.09 -26.27
N LYS A 191 8.60 -13.98 -26.98
CA LYS A 191 8.82 -15.45 -26.90
C LYS A 191 10.04 -15.93 -27.71
N GLY A 192 10.87 -15.03 -28.25
CA GLY A 192 11.83 -15.35 -29.31
C GLY A 192 13.31 -15.08 -29.04
N ASP A 193 13.71 -14.21 -28.10
CA ASP A 193 15.10 -13.79 -28.02
C ASP A 193 15.70 -13.84 -26.60
N LYS A 194 16.87 -14.47 -26.48
CA LYS A 194 17.62 -14.69 -25.23
C LYS A 194 18.45 -13.46 -24.83
N THR A 195 17.92 -12.25 -25.05
CA THR A 195 18.54 -11.02 -24.56
C THR A 195 17.98 -10.72 -23.17
N SER A 196 18.86 -10.72 -22.16
CA SER A 196 18.60 -10.46 -20.73
C SER A 196 17.20 -9.92 -20.43
N THR A 197 16.36 -10.73 -19.79
CA THR A 197 15.09 -10.29 -19.21
C THR A 197 15.38 -9.10 -18.30
N LYS A 198 15.12 -7.87 -18.78
CA LYS A 198 15.37 -6.65 -18.01
C LYS A 198 14.54 -6.72 -16.74
N VAL A 199 15.21 -6.84 -15.60
CA VAL A 199 14.54 -6.99 -14.32
C VAL A 199 14.05 -5.61 -13.89
N MET A 200 12.72 -5.45 -13.78
CA MET A 200 12.07 -4.18 -13.39
C MET A 200 12.71 -3.51 -12.16
N GLY A 201 13.19 -4.33 -11.23
CA GLY A 201 13.87 -3.88 -10.03
C GLY A 201 15.14 -3.06 -10.28
N GLU A 202 15.91 -3.34 -11.33
CA GLU A 202 17.19 -2.65 -11.58
C GLU A 202 17.02 -1.14 -11.84
N LEU A 203 15.87 -0.74 -12.41
CA LEU A 203 15.60 0.67 -12.74
C LEU A 203 15.11 1.48 -11.52
N TRP A 204 14.37 0.84 -10.61
CA TRP A 204 13.61 1.51 -9.55
C TRP A 204 14.19 1.34 -8.15
N ASN A 205 15.30 0.61 -8.03
CA ASN A 205 15.70 -0.02 -6.78
C ASN A 205 16.04 0.94 -5.63
N ASP A 206 16.93 1.89 -5.92
CA ASP A 206 17.62 2.65 -4.88
C ASP A 206 16.71 3.70 -4.24
N ASN A 207 15.83 4.31 -5.01
CA ASN A 207 15.09 5.48 -4.56
C ASN A 207 13.92 5.09 -3.67
N LEU A 208 13.22 3.98 -3.99
CA LEU A 208 12.07 3.52 -3.22
C LEU A 208 12.46 2.88 -1.89
N THR A 209 13.56 2.13 -1.86
CA THR A 209 14.09 1.56 -0.61
C THR A 209 14.63 2.64 0.31
N LYS A 210 15.38 3.63 -0.21
CA LYS A 210 15.81 4.82 0.56
C LYS A 210 14.60 5.59 1.11
N LEU A 211 13.58 5.79 0.29
CA LEU A 211 12.36 6.47 0.70
C LEU A 211 11.64 5.70 1.82
N PHE A 212 11.41 4.40 1.63
CA PHE A 212 10.77 3.54 2.64
C PHE A 212 11.51 3.61 3.97
N ASN A 213 12.83 3.44 3.93
CA ASN A 213 13.66 3.42 5.12
C ASN A 213 13.76 4.77 5.83
N GLY A 214 13.71 5.88 5.08
CA GLY A 214 13.84 7.21 5.66
C GLY A 214 12.53 7.89 6.05
N LEU A 215 11.37 7.37 5.63
CA LEU A 215 10.08 7.86 6.09
C LEU A 215 9.82 7.41 7.54
N PRO A 216 9.47 8.33 8.45
CA PRO A 216 9.09 7.95 9.81
C PRO A 216 7.68 7.34 9.83
N PRO A 217 7.40 6.35 10.72
CA PRO A 217 6.04 5.92 10.98
C PRO A 217 5.24 7.06 11.61
N THR A 218 3.95 7.10 11.32
CA THR A 218 3.01 8.09 11.87
C THR A 218 2.25 7.54 13.08
N PHE A 219 1.69 8.42 13.90
CA PHE A 219 0.83 8.03 15.04
C PHE A 219 -0.52 8.77 14.91
N PRO A 220 -1.67 8.13 15.22
CA PRO A 220 -1.83 6.76 15.73
C PRO A 220 -1.57 5.67 14.70
N CYS A 221 -1.77 5.93 13.41
CA CYS A 221 -1.65 4.91 12.35
C CYS A 221 -0.20 4.78 11.84
N PRO A 222 0.55 3.70 12.13
CA PRO A 222 1.96 3.57 11.73
C PRO A 222 2.16 3.56 10.21
N LEU A 223 1.18 3.02 9.49
CA LEU A 223 1.20 2.82 8.04
C LEU A 223 0.43 3.89 7.26
N ALA A 224 0.22 5.08 7.83
CA ALA A 224 -0.48 6.13 7.08
C ALA A 224 0.32 6.58 5.84
N PRO A 225 -0.35 7.20 4.84
CA PRO A 225 0.36 7.80 3.72
C PRO A 225 1.41 8.82 4.18
N PRO A 226 2.59 8.87 3.53
CA PRO A 226 2.95 8.19 2.28
C PRO A 226 3.50 6.76 2.43
N LEU A 227 3.70 6.26 3.65
CA LEU A 227 4.42 5.00 3.89
C LEU A 227 3.74 3.78 3.25
N ASN A 228 2.41 3.63 3.39
CA ASN A 228 1.66 2.57 2.73
C ASN A 228 1.82 2.58 1.19
N HIS A 229 1.87 3.76 0.57
CA HIS A 229 2.02 3.87 -0.89
C HIS A 229 3.41 3.41 -1.34
N VAL A 230 4.46 3.64 -0.53
CA VAL A 230 5.79 3.09 -0.80
C VAL A 230 5.78 1.57 -0.69
N ILE A 231 5.12 1.01 0.32
CA ILE A 231 4.95 -0.45 0.49
C ILE A 231 4.25 -1.05 -0.74
N HIS A 232 3.15 -0.44 -1.21
CA HIS A 232 2.46 -0.88 -2.42
C HIS A 232 3.36 -0.85 -3.67
N ALA A 233 4.22 0.16 -3.81
CA ALA A 233 5.19 0.22 -4.89
C ALA A 233 6.23 -0.91 -4.78
N LEU A 234 6.81 -1.12 -3.59
CA LEU A 234 7.86 -2.12 -3.35
C LEU A 234 7.42 -3.56 -3.61
N ILE A 235 6.16 -3.92 -3.34
CA ILE A 235 5.63 -5.28 -3.60
C ILE A 235 5.73 -5.66 -5.08
N ASN A 236 5.68 -4.69 -5.99
CA ASN A 236 5.77 -4.93 -7.43
C ASN A 236 7.23 -5.09 -7.92
N ILE A 237 8.22 -5.01 -7.04
CA ILE A 237 9.64 -5.12 -7.39
C ILE A 237 10.16 -6.51 -6.99
N PRO A 238 10.80 -7.26 -7.91
CA PRO A 238 11.37 -8.57 -7.58
C PRO A 238 12.56 -8.43 -6.62
N VAL A 239 12.52 -9.17 -5.50
CA VAL A 239 13.53 -9.08 -4.43
C VAL A 239 14.81 -9.85 -4.76
N ALA A 240 14.70 -11.06 -5.32
CA ALA A 240 15.85 -11.95 -5.58
C ALA A 240 17.04 -11.32 -6.33
N PRO A 241 16.85 -10.50 -7.37
CA PRO A 241 17.97 -9.84 -8.05
C PRO A 241 18.58 -8.67 -7.26
N LEU A 242 17.93 -8.20 -6.18
CA LEU A 242 18.24 -6.96 -5.49
C LEU A 242 18.63 -7.14 -4.01
N VAL A 243 18.84 -8.39 -3.60
CA VAL A 243 19.08 -8.82 -2.22
C VAL A 243 20.20 -8.02 -1.54
N THR A 244 21.32 -7.80 -2.23
CA THR A 244 22.48 -7.07 -1.67
C THR A 244 22.17 -5.61 -1.34
N GLN A 245 21.28 -4.98 -2.10
CA GLN A 245 20.95 -3.57 -1.96
C GLN A 245 19.84 -3.35 -0.92
N TRP A 246 18.86 -4.24 -0.86
CA TRP A 246 17.79 -4.17 0.15
C TRP A 246 18.27 -4.52 1.56
N LEU A 247 19.26 -5.42 1.63
CA LEU A 247 19.74 -6.02 2.87
C LEU A 247 21.13 -5.54 3.28
N SER A 248 21.69 -4.53 2.61
CA SER A 248 23.03 -4.01 2.93
C SER A 248 23.13 -3.68 4.42
N PRO A 249 23.93 -4.43 5.21
CA PRO A 249 24.22 -4.03 6.57
C PRO A 249 25.10 -2.79 6.51
N ALA A 250 24.92 -1.87 7.46
CA ALA A 250 25.81 -0.74 7.65
C ALA A 250 27.28 -1.20 7.57
N SER A 251 28.07 -0.57 6.70
CA SER A 251 29.50 -0.84 6.56
C SER A 251 30.15 -0.99 7.92
N THR A 252 30.81 -2.13 8.14
CA THR A 252 31.60 -2.43 9.35
C THR A 252 32.46 -1.22 9.74
N PRO A 253 32.28 -0.61 10.92
CA PRO A 253 33.26 0.34 11.42
C PRO A 253 34.48 -0.45 11.90
N THR A 254 35.62 -0.17 11.28
CA THR A 254 36.93 -0.55 11.79
C THR A 254 37.06 -0.18 13.28
N SER A 255 37.39 -1.21 14.07
CA SER A 255 37.90 -1.20 15.44
C SER A 255 38.34 0.16 16.01
N ILE A 256 37.61 0.66 17.02
CA ILE A 256 38.21 1.44 18.11
C ILE A 256 37.59 0.97 19.43
N HIS A 257 38.45 0.46 20.31
CA HIS A 257 38.15 0.15 21.71
C HIS A 257 37.52 1.34 22.44
N SER A 258 36.43 1.12 23.17
CA SER A 258 36.24 1.70 24.51
C SER A 258 35.04 1.08 25.23
N THR A 259 35.32 0.67 26.46
CA THR A 259 34.43 0.13 27.48
C THR A 259 33.49 1.21 28.01
N SER A 260 32.17 0.97 28.05
CA SER A 260 31.26 1.47 29.09
C SER A 260 29.83 0.97 28.88
N SER A 261 29.32 0.33 29.92
CA SER A 261 27.97 -0.22 30.08
C SER A 261 26.94 0.86 30.45
N ARG A 262 25.90 1.08 29.64
CA ARG A 262 24.53 1.51 30.06
C ARG A 262 23.55 1.58 28.87
N PRO A 263 22.27 1.16 29.00
CA PRO A 263 21.28 1.34 27.94
C PRO A 263 20.81 2.81 27.85
N PRO A 264 20.46 3.34 26.65
CA PRO A 264 19.95 4.70 26.51
C PRO A 264 18.43 4.78 26.79
N PRO A 265 17.93 5.91 27.33
CA PRO A 265 16.51 6.11 27.64
C PRO A 265 15.68 6.54 26.41
N ALA A 266 14.36 6.28 26.50
CA ALA A 266 13.33 6.39 25.46
C ALA A 266 12.99 7.80 24.93
N ASP A 267 13.71 8.85 25.33
CA ASP A 267 13.26 10.24 25.18
C ASP A 267 13.60 10.93 23.84
N LYS A 268 14.21 10.21 22.87
CA LYS A 268 14.53 10.81 21.56
C LYS A 268 13.40 10.71 20.53
N PHE A 269 12.38 9.88 20.78
CA PHE A 269 11.27 9.64 19.86
C PHE A 269 10.21 10.77 19.90
N HIS A 270 10.01 11.39 21.07
CA HIS A 270 8.95 12.38 21.27
C HIS A 270 9.17 13.73 20.54
N LYS A 271 10.41 14.14 20.26
CA LYS A 271 10.68 15.44 19.62
C LYS A 271 10.38 15.47 18.12
N ALA A 272 10.45 14.34 17.42
CA ALA A 272 10.10 14.24 16.00
C ALA A 272 8.58 14.15 15.79
N LEU A 273 7.86 13.51 16.72
CA LEU A 273 6.40 13.37 16.71
C LEU A 273 5.64 14.70 16.83
N SER A 274 6.17 15.66 17.61
CA SER A 274 5.51 16.96 17.81
C SER A 274 5.42 17.81 16.54
N ALA A 275 6.25 17.57 15.52
CA ALA A 275 6.23 18.32 14.27
C ALA A 275 5.21 17.79 13.24
N LEU A 276 4.72 16.55 13.43
CA LEU A 276 3.82 15.86 12.50
C LEU A 276 2.37 15.72 13.02
N ALA A 277 2.13 15.98 14.31
CA ALA A 277 0.83 15.80 14.96
C ALA A 277 -0.21 16.92 14.69
N THR A 278 0.14 18.02 14.03
CA THR A 278 -0.78 19.14 13.76
C THR A 278 -1.34 19.11 12.34
N THR A 279 -2.16 18.12 12.01
CA THR A 279 -3.12 18.24 10.87
C THR A 279 -4.36 17.35 11.05
N VAL A 280 -5.20 17.64 12.05
CA VAL A 280 -6.63 17.29 12.02
C VAL A 280 -7.45 18.42 12.65
N ALA A 281 -8.01 19.30 11.81
CA ALA A 281 -9.30 19.98 12.00
C ALA A 281 -9.54 20.99 10.87
N THR A 282 -10.60 20.76 10.09
CA THR A 282 -11.13 21.69 9.08
C THR A 282 -11.99 22.79 9.70
N THR A 283 -12.11 23.91 8.97
CA THR A 283 -13.06 25.05 9.06
C THR A 283 -12.58 26.35 9.73
N GLY A 284 -12.35 27.36 8.87
CA GLY A 284 -12.73 28.76 9.09
C GLY A 284 -12.05 29.56 10.22
N ARG A 285 -11.03 30.35 9.86
CA ARG A 285 -11.00 31.83 9.98
C ARG A 285 -9.61 32.36 9.60
N ARG A 286 -9.61 33.46 8.85
CA ARG A 286 -8.45 34.31 8.59
C ARG A 286 -7.93 34.88 9.91
N SER A 287 -6.62 34.81 10.14
CA SER A 287 -5.87 35.83 10.88
C SER A 287 -4.40 35.77 10.51
N ILE A 288 -3.89 36.94 10.13
CA ILE A 288 -2.51 37.26 9.83
C ILE A 288 -1.82 37.57 11.17
N SER A 289 -0.73 36.89 11.50
CA SER A 289 0.28 37.46 12.40
C SER A 289 1.66 36.88 12.10
N SER A 290 2.53 37.78 11.67
CA SER A 290 3.95 37.60 11.46
C SER A 290 4.70 37.68 12.80
N SER A 291 5.47 36.65 13.13
CA SER A 291 6.60 36.78 14.05
C SER A 291 7.79 35.97 13.53
N ARG A 292 8.82 36.72 13.15
CA ARG A 292 10.13 36.22 12.75
C ARG A 292 10.88 35.79 14.01
N SER A 293 11.23 34.51 14.11
CA SER A 293 12.28 34.04 15.02
C SER A 293 13.26 33.18 14.23
N SER A 294 14.37 33.79 13.85
CA SER A 294 15.56 33.14 13.30
C SER A 294 16.17 32.22 14.35
N SER A 295 16.13 30.91 14.11
CA SER A 295 16.90 29.90 14.83
C SER A 295 17.86 29.18 13.86
N PRO A 296 19.05 28.75 14.30
CA PRO A 296 20.12 28.30 13.42
C PRO A 296 19.78 26.96 12.76
N ALA A 297 20.16 26.80 11.50
CA ALA A 297 20.00 25.58 10.73
C ALA A 297 20.47 24.35 11.51
N ALA A 298 19.52 23.51 11.92
CA ALA A 298 19.81 22.20 12.48
C ALA A 298 20.42 21.33 11.37
N ARG A 299 21.69 20.97 11.56
CA ARG A 299 22.35 19.92 10.76
C ARG A 299 21.48 18.66 10.79
N SER A 300 21.10 18.20 9.61
CA SER A 300 20.47 16.90 9.39
C SER A 300 21.31 15.80 10.08
N PRO A 301 20.71 14.88 10.86
CA PRO A 301 21.46 13.73 11.33
C PRO A 301 21.89 12.87 10.13
N PRO A 302 23.09 12.28 10.14
CA PRO A 302 23.56 11.41 9.06
C PRO A 302 22.63 10.20 8.95
N SER A 303 22.18 9.91 7.73
CA SER A 303 21.36 8.74 7.40
C SER A 303 22.17 7.47 7.64
N THR A 304 21.96 6.79 8.77
CA THR A 304 22.40 5.40 8.92
C THR A 304 21.68 4.56 7.87
N PRO A 305 22.38 3.72 7.08
CA PRO A 305 21.74 2.76 6.21
C PRO A 305 20.84 1.88 7.07
N ARG A 306 19.52 2.00 6.88
CA ARG A 306 18.55 1.16 7.58
C ARG A 306 18.37 -0.12 6.77
N ASP A 307 18.38 -1.21 7.50
CA ASP A 307 18.05 -2.52 6.98
C ASP A 307 16.55 -2.59 6.66
N THR A 308 16.22 -2.76 5.38
CA THR A 308 14.83 -2.76 4.89
C THR A 308 14.00 -3.87 5.52
N VAL A 309 14.61 -5.05 5.76
CA VAL A 309 13.94 -6.18 6.40
C VAL A 309 13.65 -5.87 7.86
N GLN A 310 14.62 -5.29 8.58
CA GLN A 310 14.38 -4.84 9.96
C GLN A 310 13.24 -3.83 10.01
N HIS A 311 13.28 -2.82 9.13
CA HIS A 311 12.31 -1.74 9.18
C HIS A 311 10.88 -2.23 8.89
N ALA A 312 10.71 -3.09 7.88
CA ALA A 312 9.42 -3.71 7.59
C ALA A 312 8.92 -4.60 8.73
N TRP A 313 9.83 -5.33 9.40
CA TRP A 313 9.49 -6.17 10.54
C TRP A 313 9.06 -5.34 11.76
N ASP A 314 9.79 -4.27 12.08
CA ASP A 314 9.47 -3.35 13.18
C ASP A 314 8.11 -2.67 12.94
N LEU A 315 7.81 -2.30 11.69
CA LEU A 315 6.50 -1.73 11.33
C LEU A 315 5.37 -2.76 11.50
N PHE A 316 5.62 -4.02 11.15
CA PHE A 316 4.65 -5.09 11.32
C PHE A 316 4.37 -5.35 12.79
N ASP A 317 5.43 -5.42 13.60
CA ASP A 317 5.32 -5.58 15.05
C ASP A 317 4.59 -4.40 15.70
N LEU A 318 5.00 -3.17 15.37
CA LEU A 318 4.37 -1.95 15.87
C LEU A 318 2.88 -1.87 15.52
N THR A 319 2.52 -2.18 14.27
CA THR A 319 1.13 -2.08 13.80
C THR A 319 0.25 -3.14 14.43
N THR A 320 0.74 -4.39 14.53
CA THR A 320 -0.01 -5.47 15.18
C THR A 320 -0.12 -5.26 16.70
N ALA A 321 0.92 -4.74 17.36
CA ALA A 321 0.85 -4.40 18.78
C ALA A 321 -0.15 -3.27 19.07
N HIS A 322 -0.28 -2.30 18.15
CA HIS A 322 -1.21 -1.19 18.32
C HIS A 322 -2.67 -1.60 18.10
N TYR A 323 -2.96 -2.28 16.99
CA TYR A 323 -4.34 -2.60 16.61
C TYR A 323 -4.82 -3.96 17.12
N VAL A 324 -3.93 -4.92 17.32
CA VAL A 324 -4.26 -6.31 17.66
C VAL A 324 -3.39 -6.82 18.84
N PRO A 325 -3.43 -6.15 20.01
CA PRO A 325 -2.66 -6.61 21.17
C PRO A 325 -3.16 -7.99 21.67
N GLY A 326 -4.48 -8.21 21.64
CA GLY A 326 -5.15 -9.43 22.10
C GLY A 326 -5.83 -10.20 20.96
N ASP A 327 -7.10 -10.55 21.15
CA ASP A 327 -7.91 -11.24 20.14
C ASP A 327 -8.27 -10.30 18.97
N PRO A 328 -7.90 -10.62 17.71
CA PRO A 328 -8.27 -9.82 16.55
C PRO A 328 -9.78 -9.75 16.29
N ASP A 329 -10.57 -10.74 16.73
CA ASP A 329 -12.01 -10.74 16.49
C ASP A 329 -12.80 -9.91 17.51
N ASP A 330 -12.10 -9.37 18.51
CA ASP A 330 -12.70 -8.60 19.58
C ASP A 330 -13.34 -7.29 19.06
N THR A 331 -14.47 -6.91 19.64
CA THR A 331 -15.22 -5.74 19.13
C THR A 331 -14.44 -4.43 19.28
N LEU A 332 -13.55 -4.35 20.28
CA LEU A 332 -12.70 -3.20 20.56
C LEU A 332 -11.68 -2.94 19.44
N VAL A 333 -11.11 -3.99 18.85
CA VAL A 333 -10.15 -3.87 17.73
C VAL A 333 -10.80 -3.14 16.55
N ARG A 334 -12.02 -3.56 16.18
CA ARG A 334 -12.78 -2.93 15.09
C ARG A 334 -13.23 -1.51 15.43
N GLN A 335 -13.54 -1.21 16.69
CA GLN A 335 -13.86 0.15 17.12
C GLN A 335 -12.64 1.08 17.03
N SER A 336 -11.47 0.62 17.45
CA SER A 336 -10.20 1.36 17.33
C SER A 336 -9.85 1.64 15.86
N CYS A 337 -9.94 0.63 14.99
CA CYS A 337 -9.70 0.81 13.56
C CYS A 337 -10.66 1.86 12.95
N LYS A 338 -11.95 1.81 13.33
CA LYS A 338 -12.96 2.79 12.88
C LYS A 338 -12.69 4.19 13.40
N GLN A 339 -12.24 4.33 14.65
CA GLN A 339 -11.90 5.62 15.25
C GLN A 339 -10.75 6.30 14.50
N ASP A 340 -9.76 5.51 14.10
CA ASP A 340 -8.62 5.95 13.32
C ASP A 340 -8.93 6.09 11.82
N GLY A 341 -10.11 5.67 11.37
CA GLY A 341 -10.53 5.71 9.98
C GLY A 341 -9.76 4.77 9.07
N ILE A 342 -9.22 3.67 9.62
CA ILE A 342 -8.43 2.68 8.88
C ILE A 342 -9.22 1.38 8.64
N ASP A 343 -8.97 0.76 7.49
CA ASP A 343 -9.26 -0.65 7.27
C ASP A 343 -7.96 -1.44 7.48
N LEU A 344 -7.87 -2.15 8.60
CA LEU A 344 -6.66 -2.90 8.96
C LEU A 344 -6.39 -4.05 7.99
N ASP A 345 -7.43 -4.71 7.47
CA ASP A 345 -7.29 -5.82 6.52
C ASP A 345 -6.64 -5.32 5.22
N GLU A 346 -7.00 -4.12 4.76
CA GLU A 346 -6.40 -3.52 3.57
C GLU A 346 -5.05 -2.87 3.82
N THR A 347 -4.84 -2.31 5.00
CA THR A 347 -3.64 -1.52 5.33
C THR A 347 -2.46 -2.41 5.73
N LEU A 348 -2.69 -3.48 6.49
CA LEU A 348 -1.64 -4.37 7.00
C LEU A 348 -1.20 -5.41 5.96
N THR A 349 -2.14 -5.94 5.17
CA THR A 349 -1.89 -7.01 4.18
C THR A 349 -0.71 -6.71 3.23
N PRO A 350 -0.58 -5.51 2.63
CA PRO A 350 0.54 -5.19 1.75
C PRO A 350 1.90 -5.29 2.45
N LEU A 351 2.00 -4.86 3.72
CA LEU A 351 3.24 -4.97 4.49
C LEU A 351 3.62 -6.43 4.75
N VAL A 352 2.64 -7.27 5.10
CA VAL A 352 2.86 -8.70 5.32
C VAL A 352 3.26 -9.39 4.03
N ALA A 353 2.63 -9.04 2.91
CA ALA A 353 3.01 -9.54 1.59
C ALA A 353 4.44 -9.13 1.19
N LEU A 354 4.85 -7.91 1.52
CA LEU A 354 6.23 -7.45 1.32
C LEU A 354 7.23 -8.28 2.14
N LEU A 355 6.91 -8.57 3.41
CA LEU A 355 7.73 -9.43 4.26
C LEU A 355 7.85 -10.86 3.69
N ALA A 356 6.74 -11.43 3.21
CA ALA A 356 6.76 -12.76 2.59
C ALA A 356 7.64 -12.77 1.33
N ARG A 357 7.54 -11.74 0.48
CA ARG A 357 8.40 -11.57 -0.70
C ARG A 357 9.88 -11.39 -0.35
N LEU A 358 10.16 -10.68 0.76
CA LEU A 358 11.51 -10.50 1.28
C LEU A 358 12.13 -11.81 1.75
N ALA A 359 11.36 -12.63 2.49
CA ALA A 359 11.78 -13.96 2.92
C ALA A 359 11.97 -14.92 1.73
N ASP A 360 11.07 -14.90 0.76
CA ASP A 360 11.14 -15.73 -0.45
C ASP A 360 12.37 -15.37 -1.31
N GLY A 361 12.62 -14.07 -1.51
CA GLY A 361 13.70 -13.57 -2.35
C GLY A 361 15.11 -13.66 -1.74
N SER A 362 15.24 -13.81 -0.42
CA SER A 362 16.54 -13.89 0.26
C SER A 362 16.56 -14.92 1.38
N ASN A 363 17.41 -15.95 1.22
CA ASN A 363 17.63 -16.93 2.29
C ASN A 363 18.13 -16.29 3.59
N GLY A 364 18.97 -15.26 3.51
CA GLY A 364 19.46 -14.55 4.68
C GLY A 364 18.35 -13.81 5.44
N ALA A 365 17.44 -13.16 4.70
CA ALA A 365 16.26 -12.52 5.30
C ALA A 365 15.31 -13.56 5.91
N ARG A 366 15.08 -14.66 5.20
CA ARG A 366 14.23 -15.76 5.66
C ARG A 366 14.69 -16.36 6.99
N VAL A 367 15.97 -16.76 7.07
CA VAL A 367 16.55 -17.36 8.28
C VAL A 367 16.48 -16.36 9.43
N ARG A 368 16.75 -15.09 9.18
CA ARG A 368 16.68 -14.04 10.19
C ARG A 368 15.26 -13.78 10.69
N MET A 369 14.27 -13.72 9.81
CA MET A 369 12.86 -13.60 10.19
C MET A 369 12.37 -14.84 10.95
N LYS A 370 12.81 -16.04 10.54
CA LYS A 370 12.54 -17.29 11.25
C LYS A 370 13.11 -17.24 12.67
N GLU A 371 14.36 -16.81 12.83
CA GLU A 371 14.99 -16.69 14.15
C GLU A 371 14.29 -15.66 15.05
N TRP A 372 13.77 -14.56 14.50
CA TRP A 372 13.02 -13.58 15.28
C TRP A 372 11.67 -14.06 15.77
N LEU A 373 10.97 -14.87 14.97
CA LEU A 373 9.61 -15.30 15.28
C LEU A 373 9.55 -16.67 15.95
N LEU A 374 10.45 -17.57 15.55
CA LEU A 374 10.54 -18.98 15.95
C LEU A 374 12.00 -19.31 16.32
N PRO A 375 12.56 -18.66 17.37
CA PRO A 375 13.92 -18.95 17.83
C PRO A 375 14.03 -20.40 18.33
N ALA A 376 15.25 -20.95 18.28
CA ALA A 376 15.51 -22.33 18.70
C ALA A 376 15.12 -22.60 20.18
N HIS A 377 15.31 -21.61 21.05
CA HIS A 377 15.01 -21.66 22.50
C HIS A 377 13.65 -21.04 22.85
N LEU A 378 12.65 -21.20 21.97
CA LEU A 378 11.31 -20.67 22.20
C LEU A 378 10.67 -21.34 23.43
N ASP A 379 10.12 -20.54 24.34
CA ASP A 379 9.33 -21.06 25.47
C ASP A 379 8.02 -21.70 24.96
N ARG A 380 7.95 -23.03 25.13
CA ARG A 380 6.83 -23.89 24.74
C ARG A 380 6.11 -24.49 25.95
N THR A 381 6.10 -23.79 27.10
CA THR A 381 5.39 -24.23 28.31
C THR A 381 3.89 -23.94 28.30
N SER A 382 3.49 -22.89 27.58
CA SER A 382 2.10 -22.46 27.38
C SER A 382 1.73 -22.48 25.89
N PRO A 383 0.43 -22.44 25.56
CA PRO A 383 -0.02 -22.36 24.17
C PRO A 383 0.54 -21.12 23.46
N LEU A 384 1.08 -21.32 22.27
CA LEU A 384 1.81 -20.28 21.53
C LEU A 384 0.91 -19.10 21.14
N GLU A 385 -0.37 -19.36 20.89
CA GLU A 385 -1.40 -18.37 20.57
C GLU A 385 -1.79 -17.49 21.75
N GLN A 386 -1.41 -17.82 22.99
CA GLN A 386 -1.66 -17.00 24.18
C GLN A 386 -0.55 -15.97 24.44
N ARG A 387 0.57 -16.05 23.70
CA ARG A 387 1.70 -15.15 23.88
C ARG A 387 1.33 -13.71 23.52
N GLU A 388 1.87 -12.75 24.26
CA GLU A 388 1.68 -11.32 24.01
C GLU A 388 2.63 -10.77 22.94
N ASP A 389 3.55 -11.58 22.43
CA ASP A 389 4.52 -11.17 21.41
C ASP A 389 3.96 -11.29 19.98
N LEU A 390 4.80 -10.97 19.00
CA LEU A 390 4.44 -11.00 17.59
C LEU A 390 4.03 -12.40 17.13
N LEU A 391 4.66 -13.46 17.65
CA LEU A 391 4.29 -14.84 17.34
C LEU A 391 2.85 -15.11 17.75
N GLY A 392 2.49 -14.81 19.01
CA GLY A 392 1.13 -14.99 19.49
C GLY A 392 0.11 -14.18 18.68
N ARG A 393 0.43 -12.91 18.37
CA ARG A 393 -0.41 -12.07 17.49
C ARG A 393 -0.60 -12.67 16.10
N CYS A 394 0.46 -13.21 15.49
CA CYS A 394 0.38 -13.85 14.18
C CYS A 394 -0.51 -15.09 14.19
N LEU A 395 -0.39 -15.95 15.21
CA LEU A 395 -1.20 -17.16 15.32
C LEU A 395 -2.69 -16.84 15.53
N ARG A 396 -3.00 -15.81 16.35
CA ARG A 396 -4.39 -15.31 16.48
C ARG A 396 -4.90 -14.69 15.18
N LEU A 397 -4.06 -13.96 14.44
CA LEU A 397 -4.43 -13.43 13.13
C LEU A 397 -4.73 -14.53 12.10
N MET A 398 -4.02 -15.67 12.16
CA MET A 398 -4.31 -16.82 11.28
C MET A 398 -5.69 -17.45 11.53
N SER A 399 -6.22 -17.35 12.75
CA SER A 399 -7.55 -17.87 13.10
C SER A 399 -8.67 -16.83 12.97
N CYS A 400 -8.32 -15.55 12.77
CA CYS A 400 -9.27 -14.44 12.67
C CYS A 400 -10.33 -14.61 11.57
N VAL A 401 -11.55 -14.16 11.85
CA VAL A 401 -12.68 -14.14 10.91
C VAL A 401 -12.82 -12.78 10.22
N HIS A 402 -12.49 -11.70 10.90
CA HIS A 402 -12.74 -10.34 10.42
C HIS A 402 -11.69 -9.78 9.45
N PHE A 403 -10.48 -10.33 9.42
CA PHE A 403 -9.39 -9.87 8.55
C PHE A 403 -8.92 -10.99 7.60
N PRO A 404 -9.76 -11.42 6.63
CA PRO A 404 -9.49 -12.58 5.80
C PRO A 404 -8.23 -12.42 4.92
N ARG A 405 -7.98 -11.23 4.37
CA ARG A 405 -6.81 -10.99 3.51
C ARG A 405 -5.53 -10.99 4.33
N CYS A 406 -5.56 -10.34 5.49
CA CYS A 406 -4.43 -10.30 6.40
C CYS A 406 -4.13 -11.68 6.98
N LYS A 407 -5.16 -12.45 7.33
CA LYS A 407 -5.04 -13.85 7.77
C LYS A 407 -4.27 -14.70 6.76
N ASP A 408 -4.68 -14.65 5.50
CA ASP A 408 -4.03 -15.44 4.44
C ASP A 408 -2.59 -14.97 4.21
N ALA A 409 -2.35 -13.66 4.24
CA ALA A 409 -1.00 -13.09 4.09
C ALA A 409 -0.06 -13.48 5.25
N VAL A 410 -0.55 -13.47 6.50
CA VAL A 410 0.24 -13.89 7.67
C VAL A 410 0.55 -15.37 7.60
N GLY A 411 -0.42 -16.20 7.19
CA GLY A 411 -0.20 -17.61 6.93
C GLY A 411 0.87 -17.84 5.84
N GLU A 412 0.83 -17.07 4.76
CA GLU A 412 1.83 -17.15 3.68
C GLU A 412 3.23 -16.75 4.15
N LEU A 413 3.34 -15.69 4.97
CA LEU A 413 4.60 -15.29 5.60
C LEU A 413 5.16 -16.42 6.47
N LEU A 414 4.35 -16.98 7.36
CA LEU A 414 4.74 -18.07 8.25
C LEU A 414 5.18 -19.33 7.48
N PHE A 415 4.45 -19.66 6.43
CA PHE A 415 4.81 -20.77 5.53
C PHE A 415 6.13 -20.52 4.81
N THR A 416 6.35 -19.29 4.32
CA THR A 416 7.58 -18.91 3.61
C THR A 416 8.80 -18.93 4.52
N ILE A 417 8.70 -18.44 5.75
CA ILE A 417 9.81 -18.52 6.72
C ILE A 417 10.10 -19.96 7.16
N CYS A 418 9.10 -20.84 7.10
CA CYS A 418 9.23 -22.28 7.31
C CYS A 418 9.59 -23.05 6.03
N GLU A 419 10.34 -22.41 5.11
CA GLU A 419 10.88 -23.03 3.89
C GLU A 419 9.81 -23.59 2.94
N SER A 420 8.58 -23.07 3.03
CA SER A 420 7.44 -23.54 2.27
C SER A 420 7.14 -25.04 2.47
N ASP A 421 7.44 -25.54 3.67
CA ASP A 421 7.16 -26.92 4.07
C ASP A 421 6.09 -26.94 5.17
N ALA A 422 4.98 -27.63 4.90
CA ALA A 422 3.86 -27.74 5.82
C ALA A 422 4.18 -28.56 7.07
N SER A 423 5.05 -29.57 6.97
CA SER A 423 5.51 -30.37 8.11
C SER A 423 6.42 -29.54 9.02
N VAL A 424 7.29 -28.71 8.44
CA VAL A 424 8.12 -27.78 9.22
C VAL A 424 7.24 -26.75 9.92
N LEU A 425 6.30 -26.12 9.20
CA LEU A 425 5.36 -25.17 9.81
C LEU A 425 4.57 -25.82 10.94
N ALA A 426 3.89 -26.94 10.68
CA ALA A 426 3.07 -27.64 11.68
C ALA A 426 3.89 -28.11 12.89
N GLY A 427 5.12 -28.57 12.69
CA GLY A 427 6.01 -28.95 13.79
C GLY A 427 6.47 -27.75 14.63
N GLN A 428 6.62 -26.57 14.02
CA GLN A 428 7.07 -25.37 14.73
C GLN A 428 5.93 -24.66 15.49
N VAL A 429 4.75 -24.51 14.89
CA VAL A 429 3.63 -23.76 15.50
C VAL A 429 2.48 -24.62 16.02
N GLY A 430 2.50 -25.93 15.74
CA GLY A 430 1.40 -26.85 16.00
C GLY A 430 0.39 -26.90 14.86
N TYR A 431 0.01 -28.11 14.43
CA TYR A 431 -0.98 -28.31 13.37
C TYR A 431 -2.32 -27.61 13.64
N GLY A 432 -2.77 -27.55 14.90
CA GLY A 432 -4.03 -26.87 15.25
C GLY A 432 -4.06 -25.39 14.86
N ASN A 433 -2.93 -24.70 14.99
CA ASN A 433 -2.82 -23.27 14.69
C ASN A 433 -2.74 -23.00 13.17
N CYS A 434 -2.13 -23.90 12.40
CA CYS A 434 -1.96 -23.72 10.95
C CYS A 434 -2.94 -24.52 10.09
N ALA A 435 -3.77 -25.40 10.67
CA ALA A 435 -4.68 -26.29 9.94
C ALA A 435 -5.60 -25.55 8.98
N GLY A 436 -6.22 -24.45 9.43
CA GLY A 436 -7.12 -23.65 8.58
C GLY A 436 -6.40 -23.07 7.35
N PHE A 437 -5.18 -22.57 7.54
CA PHE A 437 -4.36 -22.07 6.44
C PHE A 437 -3.91 -23.18 5.50
N LEU A 438 -3.40 -24.30 6.03
CA LEU A 438 -2.95 -25.44 5.23
C LEU A 438 -4.09 -26.05 4.41
N PHE A 439 -5.28 -26.15 5.01
CA PHE A 439 -6.50 -26.58 4.33
C PHE A 439 -6.86 -25.64 3.17
N ASN A 440 -6.89 -24.32 3.40
CA ASN A 440 -7.15 -23.33 2.35
C ASN A 440 -6.11 -23.37 1.24
N LYS A 441 -4.85 -23.68 1.57
CA LYS A 441 -3.75 -23.87 0.62
C LYS A 441 -3.82 -25.20 -0.15
N GLY A 442 -4.73 -26.11 0.22
CA GLY A 442 -4.88 -27.42 -0.39
C GLY A 442 -3.84 -28.45 0.04
N ILE A 443 -3.13 -28.21 1.15
CA ILE A 443 -2.08 -29.08 1.66
C ILE A 443 -2.63 -29.86 2.87
N MET A 444 -2.73 -31.17 2.72
CA MET A 444 -3.02 -32.09 3.84
C MET A 444 -1.71 -32.73 4.30
N ALA A 445 -1.05 -32.10 5.27
CA ALA A 445 0.18 -32.63 5.85
C ALA A 445 -0.12 -33.42 7.13
N PRO A 446 0.43 -34.63 7.30
CA PRO A 446 0.35 -35.32 8.57
C PRO A 446 1.20 -34.56 9.61
N PRO A 447 0.79 -34.55 10.89
CA PRO A 447 1.56 -33.94 11.97
C PRO A 447 2.94 -34.61 12.07
N ALA A 448 4.00 -33.88 11.71
CA ALA A 448 5.38 -34.34 11.87
C ALA A 448 5.92 -33.87 13.22
N GLY A 449 6.35 -34.81 14.06
CA GLY A 449 7.00 -34.49 15.34
C GLY A 449 8.37 -33.87 15.10
N LEU A 450 8.61 -32.70 15.71
CA LEU A 450 9.92 -32.06 15.77
C LEU A 450 10.44 -32.12 17.22
N THR A 451 11.76 -32.02 17.37
CA THR A 451 12.40 -31.84 18.67
C THR A 451 12.83 -30.37 18.83
N ASP A 452 12.71 -29.83 20.03
CA ASP A 452 13.28 -28.51 20.36
C ASP A 452 14.82 -28.56 20.46
N ALA A 453 15.45 -27.41 20.72
CA ALA A 453 16.90 -27.30 20.85
C ALA A 453 17.45 -28.08 22.05
N GLU A 454 16.61 -28.31 23.06
CA GLU A 454 16.89 -29.09 24.26
C GLU A 454 16.71 -30.61 24.04
N GLY A 455 16.31 -31.03 22.84
CA GLY A 455 16.16 -32.44 22.43
C GLY A 455 14.82 -33.05 22.80
N GLU A 456 13.83 -32.24 23.17
CA GLU A 456 12.55 -32.67 23.71
C GLU A 456 11.46 -32.65 22.66
N ALA A 457 10.57 -33.64 22.72
CA ALA A 457 9.54 -33.82 21.70
C ALA A 457 8.47 -32.72 21.80
N ILE A 458 8.30 -31.98 20.71
CA ILE A 458 7.23 -31.00 20.53
C ILE A 458 5.96 -31.76 20.12
N ASN A 459 4.84 -31.45 20.77
CA ASN A 459 3.54 -31.97 20.35
C ASN A 459 3.18 -31.41 18.97
N PRO A 460 3.03 -32.26 17.93
CA PRO A 460 2.84 -31.78 16.57
C PRO A 460 1.44 -31.19 16.32
N ILE A 461 0.49 -31.35 17.27
CA ILE A 461 -0.85 -30.76 17.19
C ILE A 461 -0.84 -29.36 17.83
N THR A 462 -0.27 -29.21 19.02
CA THR A 462 -0.37 -27.98 19.82
C THR A 462 0.87 -27.07 19.73
N GLY A 463 2.02 -27.60 19.30
CA GLY A 463 3.29 -26.87 19.28
C GLY A 463 3.92 -26.67 20.67
N ILE A 464 3.32 -27.24 21.73
CA ILE A 464 3.79 -27.17 23.12
C ILE A 464 4.74 -28.35 23.37
N ARG A 465 5.72 -28.21 24.28
CA ARG A 465 6.55 -29.33 24.71
C ARG A 465 5.65 -30.40 25.34
N ASN A 466 5.88 -31.67 24.98
CA ASN A 466 5.19 -32.75 25.65
C ASN A 466 5.59 -32.70 27.12
N LYS A 467 4.67 -32.25 27.98
CA LYS A 467 4.80 -32.54 29.41
C LYS A 467 4.94 -34.06 29.50
N PRO A 468 5.88 -34.61 30.29
CA PRO A 468 5.81 -36.01 30.63
C PRO A 468 4.37 -36.23 31.06
N GLN A 469 3.68 -37.15 30.39
CA GLN A 469 2.35 -37.55 30.81
C GLN A 469 2.54 -37.98 32.26
N GLU A 470 2.21 -37.10 33.22
CA GLU A 470 1.48 -37.57 34.38
C GLU A 470 0.33 -38.28 33.70
N SER A 471 0.40 -39.61 33.73
CA SER A 471 -0.74 -40.43 33.45
C SER A 471 -1.84 -39.87 34.34
N ASN A 472 -2.64 -38.98 33.79
CA ASN A 472 -4.04 -38.91 34.11
C ASN A 472 -4.63 -40.24 33.60
N GLU A 473 -4.16 -41.36 34.14
CA GLU A 473 -5.05 -42.29 34.78
C GLU A 473 -5.89 -41.41 35.71
N ILE A 474 -6.91 -40.77 35.13
CA ILE A 474 -8.12 -40.53 35.87
C ILE A 474 -8.40 -41.94 36.38
N GLU A 475 -8.17 -42.17 37.67
CA GLU A 475 -8.64 -43.36 38.36
C GLU A 475 -10.16 -43.30 38.28
N MET A 476 -10.70 -43.55 37.07
CA MET A 476 -12.11 -43.77 36.88
C MET A 476 -12.38 -45.03 37.66
N THR A 477 -13.18 -44.86 38.71
CA THR A 477 -13.78 -45.97 39.42
C THR A 477 -14.44 -46.91 38.42
N GLU A 478 -14.49 -48.20 38.74
CA GLU A 478 -15.06 -49.22 37.84
C GLU A 478 -16.50 -48.85 37.42
N GLU A 479 -17.24 -48.19 38.32
CA GLU A 479 -18.58 -47.65 38.07
C GLU A 479 -18.62 -46.51 37.03
N GLU A 480 -17.63 -45.63 37.00
CA GLU A 480 -17.54 -44.57 35.98
C GLU A 480 -17.17 -45.14 34.62
N LYS A 481 -16.30 -46.16 34.58
CA LYS A 481 -15.99 -46.89 33.35
C LYS A 481 -17.21 -47.59 32.79
N GLU A 482 -18.01 -48.23 33.63
CA GLU A 482 -19.27 -48.87 33.21
C GLU A 482 -20.26 -47.84 32.67
N ARG A 483 -20.43 -46.69 33.35
CA ARG A 483 -21.31 -45.61 32.86
C ARG A 483 -20.85 -45.00 31.53
N GLU A 484 -19.55 -44.84 31.31
CA GLU A 484 -19.03 -44.40 30.01
C GLU A 484 -19.18 -45.47 28.93
N ALA A 485 -18.96 -46.75 29.27
CA ALA A 485 -19.19 -47.88 28.36
C ALA A 485 -20.66 -47.97 27.94
N GLU A 486 -21.61 -47.75 28.84
CA GLU A 486 -23.04 -47.70 28.52
C GLU A 486 -23.38 -46.53 27.58
N LYS A 487 -22.83 -45.33 27.83
CA LYS A 487 -23.00 -44.18 26.94
C LYS A 487 -22.46 -44.47 25.54
N LEU A 488 -21.28 -45.08 25.45
CA LEU A 488 -20.67 -45.48 24.18
C LEU A 488 -21.49 -46.57 23.48
N PHE A 489 -22.02 -47.54 24.22
CA PHE A 489 -22.89 -48.58 23.66
C PHE A 489 -24.16 -48.00 23.03
N VAL A 490 -24.81 -47.06 23.73
CA VAL A 490 -25.98 -46.34 23.20
C VAL A 490 -25.62 -45.49 21.97
N LEU A 491 -24.43 -44.88 21.96
CA LEU A 491 -23.94 -44.11 20.82
C LEU A 491 -23.73 -45.01 19.60
N PHE A 492 -23.11 -46.18 19.78
CA PHE A 492 -22.91 -47.17 18.71
C PHE A 492 -24.22 -47.77 18.22
N ASP A 493 -25.20 -48.08 19.08
CA ASP A 493 -26.53 -48.56 18.66
C ASP A 493 -27.30 -47.49 17.87
N ARG A 494 -27.16 -46.21 18.25
CA ARG A 494 -27.74 -45.09 17.49
C ARG A 494 -27.07 -44.89 16.13
N LEU A 495 -25.75 -45.05 16.06
CA LEU A 495 -25.00 -44.96 14.80
C LEU A 495 -25.28 -46.15 13.88
N GLU A 496 -25.49 -47.35 14.44
CA GLU A 496 -25.89 -48.56 13.72
C GLU A 496 -27.29 -48.42 13.14
N LYS A 497 -28.25 -47.91 13.92
CA LYS A 497 -29.60 -47.57 13.44
C LYS A 497 -29.61 -46.53 12.33
N LYS A 498 -28.61 -45.64 12.29
CA LYS A 498 -28.41 -44.65 11.22
C LYS A 498 -27.58 -45.19 10.04
N GLY A 499 -27.15 -46.45 10.10
CA GLY A 499 -26.34 -47.10 9.05
C GLY A 499 -24.92 -46.55 8.91
N MET A 500 -24.42 -45.79 9.91
CA MET A 500 -23.14 -45.07 9.82
C MET A 500 -21.95 -45.87 10.38
N ALA A 501 -22.19 -46.83 11.29
CA ALA A 501 -21.14 -47.68 11.85
C ALA A 501 -21.73 -48.99 12.40
N ILE A 502 -20.94 -50.07 12.41
CA ILE A 502 -21.31 -51.35 13.02
C ILE A 502 -20.81 -51.34 14.46
N ASN A 503 -21.66 -51.72 15.42
CA ASN A 503 -21.28 -51.77 16.84
C ASN A 503 -20.12 -52.77 17.06
N PRO A 504 -18.95 -52.32 17.56
CA PRO A 504 -17.76 -53.17 17.70
C PRO A 504 -17.97 -54.36 18.64
N VAL A 505 -18.88 -54.26 19.62
CA VAL A 505 -19.21 -55.37 20.54
C VAL A 505 -19.89 -56.54 19.82
N ARG A 506 -20.67 -56.27 18.77
CA ARG A 506 -21.31 -57.30 17.94
C ARG A 506 -20.37 -57.95 16.93
N ARG A 507 -19.24 -57.31 16.65
CA ARG A 507 -18.20 -57.85 15.75
C ARG A 507 -17.21 -58.76 16.48
N ALA A 508 -17.18 -58.70 17.81
CA ALA A 508 -16.28 -59.44 18.68
C ALA A 508 -16.90 -60.72 19.27
N GLN A 509 -18.15 -61.05 18.90
CA GLN A 509 -18.85 -62.29 19.28
C GLN A 509 -18.75 -63.37 18.21
#